data_AF-A0A4Q3T8K7-F1
#
_entry.id   AF-A0A4Q3T8K7-F1
#
_cell.length_a   1.000
_cell.length_b   1.000
_cell.length_c   1.000
_cell.angle_alpha   90.00
_cell.angle_beta   90.00
_cell.angle_gamma   90.00
#
_symmetry.space_group_name_H-M   'P 1'
#
loop_
_entity.id
_entity.type
_entity.pdbx_description
1 polymer ?
#
loop_
_entity_poly.entity_id
_entity_poly.type
_entity_poly.pdbx_seq_one_letter_code
_entity_poly.pdbx_strand_id
1 'polypeptide(L)' 'MKFYRVVLGRDGQERKVRVASPTDAQAADAAAKLANTGETIVSITEVEDDGLQQADGPPPKSQAEELAPVTPGAASAE' A
#
# COMPACT_ATOMS: atom_id res chain seq x y z
N MET A 1 0.35 7.33 10.63
CA MET A 1 0.14 6.66 9.32
C MET A 1 0.10 7.76 8.27
N LYS A 2 0.77 7.61 7.12
CA LYS A 2 0.66 8.59 6.03
C LYS A 2 -0.29 8.06 4.96
N PHE A 3 -0.97 8.97 4.28
CA PHE A 3 -1.86 8.64 3.17
C PHE A 3 -1.27 9.22 1.91
N TYR A 4 -1.36 8.46 0.83
CA TYR A 4 -0.91 8.90 -0.47
C TYR A 4 -2.09 8.81 -1.42
N ARG A 5 -2.33 9.91 -2.15
CA ARG A 5 -3.24 9.95 -3.28
C ARG A 5 -2.42 9.64 -4.54
N VAL A 6 -2.69 8.50 -5.15
CA VAL A 6 -2.06 8.09 -6.39
C VAL A 6 -3.04 8.29 -7.54
N VAL A 7 -2.59 8.97 -8.59
CA VAL A 7 -3.34 9.16 -9.82
C VAL A 7 -2.88 8.10 -10.81
N LEU A 8 -3.80 7.21 -11.18
CA LEU A 8 -3.65 6.19 -12.19
C LEU A 8 -4.22 6.71 -13.51
N GLY A 9 -3.44 6.69 -14.58
CA GLY A 9 -3.85 7.13 -15.91
C GLY A 9 -4.01 5.95 -16.85
N ARG A 10 -5.06 5.99 -17.68
CA ARG A 10 -5.29 5.04 -18.78
C ARG A 10 -6.07 5.70 -19.90
N ASP A 11 -5.55 5.65 -21.13
CA ASP A 11 -6.26 6.11 -22.34
C ASP A 11 -6.92 7.50 -22.18
N GLY A 12 -6.23 8.43 -21.52
CA GLY A 12 -6.72 9.80 -21.26
C GLY A 12 -7.71 9.94 -20.09
N GLN A 13 -8.01 8.84 -19.38
CA GLN A 13 -8.78 8.85 -18.13
C GLN A 13 -7.84 8.77 -16.93
N GLU A 14 -8.18 9.51 -15.87
CA GLU A 14 -7.43 9.52 -14.62
C GLU A 14 -8.31 9.02 -13.47
N ARG A 15 -7.82 8.03 -12.74
CA ARG A 15 -8.44 7.46 -11.54
C ARG A 15 -7.59 7.78 -10.33
N LYS A 16 -8.20 8.32 -9.28
CA LYS A 16 -7.51 8.61 -8.02
C LYS A 16 -7.75 7.45 -7.07
N VAL A 17 -6.67 6.84 -6.59
CA VAL A 17 -6.71 5.79 -5.55
C VAL A 17 -5.97 6.29 -4.31
N ARG A 18 -6.48 5.96 -3.13
CA ARG A 18 -5.84 6.29 -1.86
C ARG A 18 -5.31 5.05 -1.18
N VAL A 19 -4.05 5.13 -0.80
CA VAL A 19 -3.34 4.06 -0.10
C VAL A 19 -2.74 4.60 1.19
N ALA A 20 -3.04 3.93 2.30
CA ALA A 20 -2.34 4.15 3.55
C ALA A 20 -0.97 3.49 3.46
N SER A 21 0.12 4.22 3.60
CA SER A 21 1.47 3.65 3.51
C SER A 21 2.48 4.42 4.35
N PRO A 22 3.54 3.76 4.86
CA PRO A 22 4.61 4.43 5.60
C PRO A 22 5.50 5.30 4.72
N THR A 23 5.74 4.84 3.48
CA THR A 23 6.67 5.44 2.51
C THR A 23 6.00 5.62 1.15
N ASP A 24 6.48 6.59 0.39
CA ASP A 24 6.14 6.84 -1.02
C ASP A 24 6.40 5.60 -1.90
N ALA A 25 7.50 4.88 -1.69
CA ALA A 25 7.78 3.63 -2.39
C ALA A 25 6.72 2.53 -2.13
N GLN A 26 6.30 2.34 -0.87
CA GLN A 26 5.23 1.38 -0.55
C GLN A 26 3.87 1.84 -1.06
N ALA A 27 3.61 3.14 -1.11
CA ALA A 27 2.41 3.70 -1.71
C ALA A 27 2.35 3.42 -3.22
N ALA A 28 3.48 3.56 -3.93
CA ALA A 28 3.59 3.25 -5.35
C ALA A 28 3.31 1.76 -5.62
N ASP A 29 3.92 0.86 -4.86
CA ASP A 29 3.70 -0.59 -4.98
C ASP A 29 2.23 -0.98 -4.68
N ALA A 30 1.65 -0.42 -3.61
CA ALA A 30 0.26 -0.66 -3.25
C ALA A 30 -0.71 -0.13 -4.32
N ALA A 31 -0.44 1.05 -4.88
CA ALA A 31 -1.23 1.61 -5.96
C ALA A 31 -1.07 0.81 -7.26
N ALA A 32 0.13 0.29 -7.55
CA ALA A 32 0.35 -0.59 -8.69
C ALA A 32 -0.46 -1.90 -8.58
N LYS A 33 -0.61 -2.44 -7.36
CA LYS A 33 -1.46 -3.61 -7.09
C LYS A 33 -2.97 -3.32 -7.22
N LEU A 34 -3.37 -2.06 -7.02
CA LEU A 34 -4.75 -1.60 -7.19
C LEU A 34 -5.06 -1.12 -8.61
N ALA A 35 -4.04 -0.94 -9.45
CA ALA A 35 -4.20 -0.55 -10.84
C ALA A 35 -4.77 -1.70 -11.68
N ASN A 36 -5.77 -1.42 -12.53
CA ASN A 36 -6.23 -2.38 -13.51
C ASN A 36 -5.24 -2.50 -14.67
N THR A 37 -5.36 -3.59 -15.44
CA THR A 37 -4.57 -3.83 -16.65
C THR A 37 -4.62 -2.63 -17.60
N GLY A 38 -3.48 -1.97 -17.83
CA GLY A 38 -3.35 -0.80 -18.69
C GLY A 38 -3.42 0.55 -17.98
N GLU A 39 -3.69 0.58 -16.66
CA GLU A 39 -3.50 1.77 -15.83
C GLU A 39 -2.03 1.91 -15.41
N THR A 40 -1.51 3.13 -15.44
CA THR A 40 -0.14 3.44 -14.98
C THR A 40 -0.15 4.58 -13.97
N ILE A 41 0.82 4.62 -13.07
CA ILE A 41 0.94 5.69 -12.10
C ILE A 41 1.41 6.97 -12.79
N VAL A 42 0.56 8.00 -12.78
CA VAL A 42 0.84 9.33 -13.33
C VAL A 42 1.40 10.26 -12.26
N SER A 43 0.88 10.16 -11.03
CA SER A 43 1.31 11.04 -9.95
C SER A 43 1.07 10.41 -8.58
N ILE A 44 1.95 10.72 -7.62
CA ILE A 44 1.84 10.30 -6.22
C ILE A 44 1.96 11.55 -5.36
N THR A 45 0.98 11.81 -4.50
CA THR A 45 0.98 12.96 -3.60
C THR A 45 0.67 12.51 -2.19
N GLU A 46 1.54 12.85 -1.23
CA GLU A 46 1.24 12.68 0.19
C GLU A 46 0.08 13.61 0.57
N VAL A 47 -0.91 13.09 1.28
CA VAL A 47 -2.07 13.83 1.76
C VAL A 47 -2.19 13.64 3.27
N GLU A 48 -2.45 14.73 3.99
CA GLU A 48 -2.73 14.68 5.43
C GLU A 48 -4.02 13.90 5.70
N ASP A 49 -4.00 13.11 6.77
CA ASP A 49 -5.14 12.34 7.23
C ASP A 49 -6.07 13.24 8.03
N ASP A 50 -7.06 13.84 7.36
CA ASP A 50 -8.04 14.71 8.00
C ASP A 50 -9.11 13.95 8.82
N GLY A 51 -8.88 12.66 9.10
CA GLY A 51 -9.77 11.78 9.89
C GLY A 51 -11.12 11.44 9.24
N LEU A 52 -11.47 12.07 8.12
CA LEU A 52 -12.71 11.87 7.37
C LEU A 52 -12.55 10.97 6.14
N GLN A 53 -11.35 10.46 5.87
CA GLN A 53 -10.98 9.96 4.55
C GLN A 53 -10.55 8.49 4.60
N GLN A 54 -11.45 7.59 4.21
CA GLN A 54 -11.17 6.14 4.15
C GLN A 54 -10.20 5.82 3.00
N ALA A 55 -9.22 4.95 3.27
CA ALA A 55 -8.37 4.36 2.24
C ALA A 55 -9.17 3.32 1.43
N ASP A 56 -8.97 3.30 0.11
CA ASP A 56 -9.63 2.35 -0.81
C ASP A 56 -9.07 0.92 -0.69
N GLY A 57 -7.94 0.74 -0.02
CA GLY A 57 -7.29 -0.55 0.14
C GLY A 57 -6.72 -0.76 1.54
N PRO A 58 -6.58 -2.03 1.97
CA PRO A 58 -5.89 -2.34 3.21
C PRO A 58 -4.44 -1.84 3.15
N PRO A 59 -3.85 -1.42 4.28
CA PRO A 59 -2.45 -1.00 4.30
C PRO A 59 -1.57 -2.14 3.77
N PRO A 60 -0.51 -1.84 2.98
CA PRO A 60 0.40 -2.87 2.51
C PRO A 60 1.01 -3.56 3.72
N LYS A 61 1.01 -4.90 3.70
CA LYS A 61 1.75 -5.69 4.69
C LYS A 61 3.22 -5.27 4.63
N SER A 62 3.72 -4.73 5.73
CA SER A 62 5.15 -4.45 5.86
C SER A 62 5.90 -5.76 6.03
N GLN A 63 7.06 -5.87 5.38
CA GLN A 63 7.94 -7.04 5.44
C GLN A 63 8.34 -7.43 6.88
N ALA A 64 8.24 -6.48 7.83
CA ALA A 64 8.44 -6.71 9.26
C ALA A 64 7.43 -7.71 9.88
N GLU A 65 6.25 -7.89 9.28
CA GLU A 65 5.24 -8.84 9.74
C GLU A 65 5.46 -10.25 9.17
N GLU A 66 6.21 -10.39 8.08
CA GLU A 66 6.59 -11.69 7.48
C GLU A 66 7.88 -12.26 8.08
N LEU A 67 8.62 -11.43 8.82
CA LEU A 67 9.84 -11.79 9.55
C LEU A 67 9.59 -12.17 11.01
N ALA A 68 8.33 -12.39 11.42
CA ALA A 68 8.07 -13.16 12.63
C ALA A 68 8.68 -14.56 12.39
N PRO A 69 9.73 -14.96 13.14
CA PRO A 69 10.29 -16.29 12.96
C PRO A 69 9.18 -17.29 13.23
N VAL A 70 8.78 -18.02 12.19
CA VAL A 70 8.10 -19.30 12.37
C VAL A 70 9.13 -20.22 13.03
N THR A 71 9.26 -20.15 14.36
CA THR A 71 10.14 -21.03 15.13
C THR A 71 9.80 -22.47 14.77
N PRO A 72 10.63 -23.19 13.99
CA PRO A 72 10.40 -24.59 13.71
C PRO A 72 11.24 -25.34 14.74
N GLY A 73 10.61 -25.87 15.79
CA GLY A 73 11.39 -26.64 16.75
C GLY A 73 10.62 -27.00 18.01
N ALA A 74 9.82 -28.04 17.91
CA ALA A 74 9.53 -28.88 19.06
C ALA A 74 10.86 -29.44 19.62
N ALA A 75 11.13 -29.19 20.89
CA ALA A 75 12.07 -29.99 21.67
C ALA A 75 11.56 -30.04 23.12
N SER A 76 11.09 -31.24 23.48
CA SER A 76 10.92 -31.72 24.86
C SER A 76 12.24 -31.65 25.65
N ALA A 77 12.08 -31.79 26.98
CA ALA A 77 13.07 -31.94 28.06
C ALA A 77 13.65 -30.60 28.55
N GLU A 78 13.57 -30.24 29.82
CA GLU A 78 13.71 -31.04 31.06
C GLU A 78 12.77 -30.57 32.19
#